data_AF-A0A9W6LP26-F1
#
_entry.id   AF-A0A9W6LP26-F1
#
_cell.length_a   1.000
_cell.length_b   1.000
_cell.length_c   1.000
_cell.angle_alpha   90.00
_cell.angle_beta   90.00
_cell.angle_gamma   90.00
#
_symmetry.space_group_name_H-M   'P 1'
#
loop_
_entity.id
_entity.type
_entity.pdbx_description
1 polymer ?
#
loop_
_entity_poly.entity_id
_entity_poly.type
_entity_poly.pdbx_seq_one_letter_code
_entity_poly.pdbx_strand_id
1 'polypeptide(L)'
;MSERNSVYKILKAIDASSGRGDFDVERDLDLDKLKISEYRRELIIESLVDFGYIEGITISTDMYRDSLIKAEEPRLTSAGMECLKNSSFR
;
A
#
# COMPACT_ATOMS: atom_id res chain seq x y z
N MET A 1 13.26 -6.70 -11.92
CA MET A 1 11.84 -6.85 -11.54
C MET A 1 11.22 -5.46 -11.57
N SER A 2 10.08 -5.27 -12.23
CA SER A 2 9.55 -3.93 -12.53
C SER A 2 8.73 -3.36 -11.36
N GLU A 3 8.96 -2.11 -10.99
CA GLU A 3 8.32 -1.37 -9.88
C GLU A 3 6.78 -1.45 -9.88
N ARG A 4 6.17 -1.63 -11.06
CA ARG A 4 4.73 -1.85 -11.24
C ARG A 4 4.16 -3.05 -10.45
N ASN A 5 4.98 -4.07 -10.21
CA ASN A 5 4.53 -5.28 -9.52
C ASN A 5 4.27 -5.01 -8.03
N SER A 6 5.05 -4.14 -7.41
CA SER A 6 4.97 -3.84 -5.97
C SER A 6 3.77 -2.94 -5.66
N VAL A 7 3.53 -1.92 -6.47
CA VAL A 7 2.33 -1.05 -6.35
C VAL A 7 1.06 -1.90 -6.48
N TYR A 8 0.97 -2.75 -7.50
CA TYR A 8 -0.16 -3.66 -7.68
C TYR A 8 -0.39 -4.56 -6.46
N LYS A 9 0.67 -5.17 -5.93
CA LYS A 9 0.57 -6.05 -4.76
C LYS A 9 0.09 -5.30 -3.52
N ILE A 10 0.58 -4.08 -3.28
CA ILE A 10 0.15 -3.26 -2.14
C ILE A 10 -1.33 -2.90 -2.28
N LEU A 11 -1.76 -2.40 -3.43
CA LEU A 11 -3.18 -2.09 -3.68
C LEU A 11 -4.08 -3.32 -3.48
N LYS A 12 -3.65 -4.48 -3.98
CA LYS A 12 -4.40 -5.74 -3.85
C LYS A 12 -4.47 -6.24 -2.40
N ALA A 13 -3.40 -6.08 -1.62
CA ALA A 13 -3.38 -6.47 -0.22
C ALA A 13 -4.35 -5.60 0.60
N ILE A 14 -4.37 -4.30 0.34
CA ILE A 14 -5.30 -3.36 0.98
C ILE A 14 -6.75 -3.72 0.64
N ASP A 15 -7.06 -3.95 -0.64
CA ASP A 15 -8.40 -4.38 -1.09
C ASP A 15 -8.86 -5.67 -0.39
N ALA A 16 -7.98 -6.68 -0.32
CA ALA A 16 -8.27 -7.93 0.34
C ALA A 16 -8.44 -7.79 1.87
N SER A 17 -7.70 -6.88 2.50
CA SER A 17 -7.79 -6.62 3.95
C SER A 17 -9.10 -5.93 4.34
N SER A 18 -9.57 -5.00 3.52
CA SER A 18 -10.86 -4.32 3.70
C SER A 18 -12.01 -5.32 3.75
N GLY A 19 -12.02 -6.31 2.83
CA GLY A 19 -13.01 -7.38 2.84
C GLY A 19 -12.94 -8.31 4.06
N ARG A 20 -11.80 -8.38 4.76
CA ARG A 20 -11.64 -9.15 6.01
C ARG A 20 -11.94 -8.33 7.26
N GLY A 21 -11.94 -7.00 7.17
CA GLY A 21 -12.10 -6.09 8.32
C GLY A 21 -10.88 -6.02 9.24
N ASP A 22 -9.71 -6.49 8.79
CA ASP A 22 -8.47 -6.48 9.58
C ASP A 22 -7.26 -6.29 8.66
N PHE A 23 -6.37 -5.38 9.06
CA PHE A 23 -5.16 -5.02 8.34
C PHE A 23 -3.98 -4.90 9.28
N ASP A 24 -2.91 -5.61 8.95
CA ASP A 24 -1.64 -5.55 9.65
C ASP A 24 -0.53 -5.33 8.61
N VAL A 25 0.25 -4.25 8.77
CA VAL A 25 1.24 -3.82 7.78
C VAL A 25 2.29 -4.91 7.55
N GLU A 26 2.76 -5.57 8.60
CA GLU A 26 3.81 -6.58 8.51
C GLU A 26 3.30 -7.87 7.85
N ARG A 27 2.07 -8.29 8.16
CA ARG A 27 1.43 -9.48 7.57
C ARG A 27 0.99 -9.27 6.13
N ASP A 28 0.30 -8.16 5.89
CA ASP A 28 -0.39 -7.86 4.62
C ASP A 28 0.55 -7.20 3.60
N LEU A 29 1.52 -6.42 4.05
CA LEU A 29 2.54 -5.75 3.23
C LEU A 29 3.95 -6.28 3.54
N ASP A 30 4.06 -7.58 3.71
CA ASP A 30 5.30 -8.32 3.95
C ASP A 30 6.36 -8.07 2.87
N LEU A 31 7.58 -7.73 3.30
CA LEU A 31 8.66 -7.29 2.42
C LEU A 31 9.15 -8.40 1.48
N ASP A 32 9.19 -9.64 1.94
CA ASP A 32 9.60 -10.81 1.15
C ASP A 32 8.58 -11.12 0.04
N LYS A 33 7.28 -11.04 0.35
CA LYS A 33 6.19 -11.17 -0.65
C LYS A 33 6.23 -10.03 -1.66
N LEU A 34 6.49 -8.81 -1.21
CA LEU A 34 6.56 -7.63 -2.06
C LEU A 34 7.87 -7.55 -2.87
N LYS A 35 8.93 -8.22 -2.41
CA LYS A 35 10.30 -8.18 -2.97
C LYS A 35 10.86 -6.76 -3.07
N ILE A 36 10.64 -5.95 -2.03
CA ILE A 36 11.12 -4.56 -1.93
C ILE A 36 11.68 -4.30 -0.54
N SER A 37 12.51 -3.26 -0.42
CA SER A 37 12.92 -2.76 0.89
C SER A 37 11.78 -2.06 1.63
N GLU A 38 11.91 -1.95 2.93
CA GLU A 38 11.00 -1.19 3.80
C GLU A 38 10.82 0.26 3.32
N TYR A 39 11.91 0.97 3.06
CA TYR A 39 11.87 2.32 2.49
C TYR A 39 11.06 2.40 1.18
N ARG A 40 11.16 1.38 0.31
CA ARG A 40 10.39 1.34 -0.94
C ARG A 40 8.91 1.06 -0.67
N ARG A 41 8.58 0.22 0.30
CA ARG A 41 7.20 -0.03 0.75
C ARG A 41 6.57 1.28 1.23
N GLU A 42 7.26 1.98 2.13
CA GLU A 42 6.84 3.25 2.71
C GLU A 42 6.60 4.32 1.65
N LEU A 43 7.57 4.52 0.75
CA LEU A 43 7.46 5.52 -0.31
C LEU A 43 6.31 5.21 -1.28
N ILE A 44 6.01 3.93 -1.54
CA ILE A 44 4.85 3.55 -2.34
C ILE A 44 3.56 3.85 -1.57
N ILE A 45 3.47 3.48 -0.30
CA ILE A 45 2.29 3.74 0.53
C ILE A 45 2.03 5.25 0.62
N GLU A 46 3.05 6.04 0.94
CA GLU A 46 3.00 7.51 1.00
C GLU A 46 2.48 8.08 -0.32
N SER A 47 3.08 7.69 -1.45
CA SER A 47 2.64 8.13 -2.76
C SER A 47 1.17 7.77 -3.05
N LEU A 48 0.74 6.57 -2.67
CA LEU A 48 -0.63 6.11 -2.89
C LEU A 48 -1.65 6.87 -2.03
N VAL A 49 -1.28 7.27 -0.82
CA VAL A 49 -2.09 8.14 0.04
C VAL A 49 -2.15 9.55 -0.58
N ASP A 50 -1.00 10.12 -0.94
CA ASP A 50 -0.91 11.49 -1.49
C ASP A 50 -1.67 11.65 -2.80
N PHE A 51 -1.62 10.64 -3.68
CA PHE A 51 -2.39 10.64 -4.93
C PHE A 51 -3.87 10.25 -4.74
N GLY A 52 -4.29 9.92 -3.51
CA GLY A 52 -5.68 9.55 -3.21
C GLY A 52 -6.11 8.21 -3.80
N TYR A 53 -5.18 7.27 -3.97
CA TYR A 53 -5.50 5.90 -4.38
C TYR A 53 -5.96 5.03 -3.20
N ILE A 54 -5.48 5.33 -2.00
CA ILE A 54 -5.83 4.62 -0.76
C ILE A 54 -6.23 5.61 0.33
N GLU A 55 -7.11 5.19 1.22
CA GLU A 55 -7.53 5.93 2.42
C GLU A 55 -7.41 5.03 3.66
N GLY A 56 -7.51 5.62 4.85
CA GLY A 56 -7.43 4.88 6.11
C GLY A 56 -6.01 4.44 6.47
N ILE A 57 -4.99 5.01 5.82
CA ILE A 57 -3.58 4.83 6.16
C ILE A 57 -2.96 6.20 6.37
N THR A 58 -2.22 6.36 7.46
CA THR A 58 -1.38 7.52 7.74
C THR A 58 0.05 7.03 7.90
N ILE A 59 0.96 7.64 7.17
CA ILE A 59 2.39 7.42 7.33
C ILE A 59 3.02 8.71 7.87
N SER A 60 3.85 8.57 8.90
CA SER A 60 4.64 9.66 9.45
C SER A 60 6.08 9.23 9.54
N THR A 61 6.95 9.93 8.82
CA THR A 61 8.39 9.69 8.83
C THR A 61 9.06 10.73 9.71
N ASP A 62 9.89 10.29 10.65
CA ASP A 62 10.63 11.18 11.52
C ASP A 62 11.96 11.65 10.89
N MET A 63 12.68 12.51 11.61
CA MET A 63 13.98 13.04 11.17
C MET A 63 15.11 12.00 11.13
N TYR A 64 14.91 10.82 11.72
CA TYR A 64 15.83 9.68 11.69
C TYR A 64 15.49 8.67 10.59
N ARG A 65 14.44 8.93 9.79
CA ARG A 65 13.88 8.02 8.78
C ARG A 65 13.22 6.79 9.39
N ASP A 66 12.84 6.85 10.66
CA ASP A 66 11.94 5.86 11.23
C ASP A 66 10.52 6.25 10.83
N SER A 67 9.85 5.32 10.15
CA SER A 67 8.50 5.51 9.65
C SER A 67 7.51 4.80 10.55
N LEU A 68 6.44 5.49 10.92
CA LEU A 68 5.33 4.92 11.64
C LEU A 68 4.11 4.90 10.72
N ILE A 69 3.64 3.69 10.42
CA ILE A 69 2.44 3.45 9.63
C ILE A 69 1.29 3.13 10.58
N LYS A 70 0.25 3.96 10.55
CA LYS A 70 -1.03 3.70 11.22
C LYS A 70 -2.08 3.42 10.17
N ALA A 71 -2.92 2.41 10.43
CA ALA A 71 -4.03 2.07 9.56
C ALA A 71 -5.32 1.99 10.36
N GLU A 72 -6.33 2.73 9.93
CA GLU A 72 -7.69 2.75 10.47
C GLU A 72 -8.64 2.53 9.29
N GLU A 73 -9.17 1.30 9.17
CA GLU A 73 -10.04 0.88 8.06
C GLU A 73 -9.47 1.16 6.66
N PRO A 74 -8.28 0.63 6.35
CA PRO A 74 -7.61 0.89 5.09
C PRO A 74 -8.40 0.33 3.90
N ARG A 75 -8.55 1.15 2.86
CA ARG A 75 -9.35 0.80 1.68
C ARG A 75 -8.87 1.51 0.42
N LEU A 76 -9.25 0.96 -0.73
CA LEU A 76 -9.05 1.62 -2.01
C LEU A 76 -10.11 2.71 -2.24
N THR A 77 -9.71 3.81 -2.87
CA THR A 77 -10.65 4.77 -3.44
C THR A 77 -11.13 4.30 -4.82
N SER A 78 -12.08 5.01 -5.42
CA SER A 78 -12.49 4.79 -6.81
C SER A 78 -11.31 4.84 -7.78
N ALA A 79 -10.39 5.80 -7.59
CA ALA A 79 -9.18 5.91 -8.39
C ALA A 79 -8.23 4.72 -8.15
N GLY A 80 -8.09 4.28 -6.90
CA GLY A 80 -7.28 3.11 -6.54
C GLY A 80 -7.77 1.83 -7.20
N MET A 81 -9.09 1.62 -7.20
CA MET A 81 -9.73 0.49 -7.86
C MET A 81 -9.50 0.50 -9.39
N GLU A 82 -9.59 1.67 -10.03
CA GLU A 82 -9.33 1.81 -11.45
C GLU A 82 -7.85 1.52 -11.78
N CYS A 83 -6.94 2.05 -10.98
CA CYS A 83 -5.50 1.78 -11.10
C CYS A 83 -5.20 0.27 -11.01
N LEU A 84 -5.81 -0.42 -10.03
CA LEU A 84 -5.64 -1.86 -9.84
C LEU A 84 -6.16 -2.68 -11.03
N LYS A 85 -7.31 -2.29 -11.61
CA LYS A 85 -7.89 -2.93 -12.80
C LYS A 85 -7.02 -2.73 -14.04
N ASN A 86 -6.58 -1.51 -14.30
CA ASN A 86 -5.75 -1.17 -15.45
C ASN A 86 -4.36 -1.82 -15.38
N SER A 87 -3.84 -2.04 -14.17
CA SER A 87 -2.59 -2.77 -13.93
C SER A 87 -2.68 -4.27 -14.25
N SER A 88 -3.89 -4.83 -14.33
CA SER A 88 -4.13 -6.26 -14.63
C SER A 88 -4.32 -6.53 -16.13
N PHE A 89 -4.45 -5.50 -16.97
CA PHE A 89 -4.84 -5.60 -18.38
C PHE A 89 -3.71 -5.30 -19.39
N ARG A 90 -2.44 -5.26 -18.96
CA ARG A 90 -1.27 -5.05 -19.85
C ARG A 90 -0.09 -5.95 -19.54
#